data_AF-A0A067BRL9-F1
#
_entry.id   AF-A0A067BRL9-F1
#
_cell.length_a   1.000
_cell.length_b   1.000
_cell.length_c   1.000
_cell.angle_alpha   90.00
_cell.angle_beta   90.00
_cell.angle_gamma   90.00
#
_symmetry.space_group_name_H-M   'P 1'
#
loop_
_entity.id
_entity.type
_entity.pdbx_description
1 polymer ?
#
loop_
_entity_poly.entity_id
_entity_poly.type
_entity_poly.pdbx_seq_one_letter_code
_entity_poly.pdbx_strand_id
1 'polypeptide(L)'
;MTETTTTTPTDPIAELLTRERSCIFETRVEMAAECKEAGATSQKTGDYAAAVRCYERALFHVEFDEGTWAFELLDKHRDAVNVVRLPVYLNLAACYLHETLLDPAKVHEHCDLALAIDADSVKALYRKGQAFLHNNDSDGAAKVLAKAARLQPNDKAIRAALAQCKEKQALARDQDKKRWGGHLLAAKDVPPAADTAPPAAAWPLWMLLPSLVVLVAAVLYAVYAY
;
A
#
# COMPACT_ATOMS: atom_id res chain seq x y z
N MET A 1 10.11 30.31 50.58
CA MET A 1 9.05 29.32 50.32
C MET A 1 9.54 28.47 49.16
N THR A 2 9.92 27.24 49.45
CA THR A 2 10.45 26.27 48.49
C THR A 2 9.29 25.71 47.68
N GLU A 3 9.26 25.98 46.38
CA GLU A 3 8.33 25.34 45.44
C GLU A 3 8.70 23.86 45.33
N THR A 4 7.89 23.02 45.98
CA THR A 4 7.90 21.57 45.77
C THR A 4 7.18 21.29 44.46
N THR A 5 7.93 21.00 43.39
CA THR A 5 7.39 20.39 42.17
C THR A 5 6.87 19.00 42.52
N THR A 6 5.54 18.87 42.55
CA THR A 6 4.82 17.60 42.63
C THR A 6 5.13 16.78 41.38
N THR A 7 6.06 15.83 41.49
CA THR A 7 6.26 14.79 40.48
C THR A 7 5.09 13.82 40.55
N THR A 8 4.11 13.99 39.66
CA THR A 8 3.17 12.93 39.31
C THR A 8 3.95 11.71 38.82
N PRO A 9 3.48 10.47 39.08
CA PRO A 9 4.08 9.29 38.50
C PRO A 9 3.87 9.39 36.99
N THR A 10 4.88 9.92 36.30
CA THR A 10 4.79 10.19 34.87
C THR A 10 4.98 8.86 34.19
N ASP A 11 3.95 8.40 33.49
CA ASP A 11 4.02 7.21 32.66
C ASP A 11 5.24 7.35 31.73
N PRO A 12 6.23 6.44 31.81
CA PRO A 12 7.47 6.57 31.06
C PRO A 12 7.22 6.64 29.55
N ILE A 13 6.14 6.04 29.06
CA ILE A 13 5.73 6.14 27.66
C ILE A 13 5.21 7.55 27.35
N ALA A 14 4.42 8.14 28.24
CA ALA A 14 3.87 9.49 28.04
C ALA A 14 4.97 10.57 28.00
N GLU A 15 6.00 10.43 28.83
CA GLU A 15 7.17 11.33 28.79
C GLU A 15 7.90 11.23 27.45
N LEU A 16 8.19 10.00 27.02
CA LEU A 16 8.89 9.72 25.76
C LEU A 16 8.10 10.24 24.54
N LEU A 17 6.76 10.14 24.57
CA LEU A 17 5.89 10.62 23.50
C LEU A 17 5.65 12.13 23.50
N THR A 18 6.09 12.86 24.52
CA THR A 18 5.97 14.33 24.59
C THR A 18 7.31 15.05 24.44
N ARG A 19 8.43 14.35 24.62
CA ARG A 19 9.79 14.91 24.51
C ARG A 19 10.06 15.58 23.15
N GLU A 20 10.53 16.83 23.17
CA GLU A 20 10.81 17.62 21.96
C GLU A 20 11.95 17.04 21.12
N ARG A 21 11.92 17.28 19.80
CA ARG A 21 12.99 16.85 18.89
C ARG A 21 14.25 17.67 19.13
N SER A 22 15.35 17.03 19.53
CA SER A 22 16.66 17.70 19.64
C SER A 22 17.17 18.17 18.28
N CYS A 23 17.95 19.26 18.26
CA CYS A 23 18.70 19.71 17.07
C CYS A 23 20.03 18.97 16.90
N ILE A 24 20.49 18.24 17.93
CA ILE A 24 21.74 17.48 17.92
C ILE A 24 21.49 16.10 17.30
N PHE A 25 22.27 15.74 16.27
CA PHE A 25 22.09 14.49 15.52
C PHE A 25 22.16 13.25 16.41
N GLU A 26 23.19 13.14 17.25
CA GLU A 26 23.43 12.00 18.13
C GLU A 26 22.25 11.79 19.09
N THR A 27 21.81 12.87 19.74
CA THR A 27 20.66 12.85 20.64
C THR A 27 19.39 12.41 19.92
N ARG A 28 19.17 12.83 18.67
CA ARG A 28 18.01 12.38 17.88
C ARG A 28 18.02 10.88 17.63
N VAL A 29 19.18 10.31 17.29
CA VAL A 29 19.33 8.86 17.06
C VAL A 29 19.14 8.08 18.35
N GLU A 30 19.70 8.56 19.48
CA GLU A 30 19.51 7.97 20.81
C GLU A 30 18.04 7.96 21.22
N MET A 31 17.35 9.10 21.11
CA MET A 31 15.91 9.19 21.42
C MET A 31 15.07 8.25 20.53
N ALA A 32 15.41 8.15 19.25
CA ALA A 32 14.73 7.21 18.36
C ALA A 32 14.96 5.75 18.76
N ALA A 33 16.17 5.41 19.22
CA ALA A 33 16.47 4.08 19.74
C ALA A 33 15.69 3.78 21.03
N GLU A 34 15.58 4.73 21.96
CA GLU A 34 14.74 4.61 23.16
C GLU A 34 13.27 4.35 22.79
N CYS A 35 12.73 5.14 21.85
CA CYS A 35 11.36 4.98 21.39
C CYS A 35 11.12 3.60 20.75
N LYS A 36 12.08 3.12 19.96
CA LYS A 36 12.03 1.78 19.36
C LYS A 36 12.03 0.68 20.43
N GLU A 37 12.87 0.78 21.45
CA GLU A 37 12.88 -0.21 22.56
C GLU A 37 11.57 -0.17 23.36
N ALA A 38 11.03 1.02 23.63
CA ALA A 38 9.71 1.16 24.26
C ALA A 38 8.62 0.51 23.41
N GLY A 39 8.60 0.76 22.09
CA GLY A 39 7.66 0.09 21.17
C GLY A 39 7.81 -1.44 21.18
N ALA A 40 9.04 -1.95 21.24
CA ALA A 40 9.29 -3.38 21.34
C ALA A 40 8.78 -3.98 22.67
N THR A 41 8.84 -3.21 23.77
CA THR A 41 8.25 -3.65 25.04
C THR A 41 6.72 -3.67 24.99
N SER A 42 6.06 -2.62 24.47
CA SER A 42 4.60 -2.58 24.30
C SER A 42 4.09 -3.69 23.39
N GLN A 43 4.84 -4.02 22.33
CA GLN A 43 4.50 -5.12 21.43
C GLN A 43 4.57 -6.48 22.14
N LYS A 44 5.55 -6.68 23.03
CA LYS A 44 5.64 -7.90 23.86
C LYS A 44 4.51 -8.00 24.88
N THR A 45 4.02 -6.88 25.41
CA THR A 45 2.87 -6.85 26.32
C THR A 45 1.53 -6.98 25.60
N GLY A 46 1.52 -7.01 24.26
CA GLY A 46 0.33 -7.15 23.43
C GLY A 46 -0.42 -5.84 23.14
N ASP A 47 0.13 -4.70 23.56
CA ASP A 47 -0.42 -3.39 23.23
C ASP A 47 0.19 -2.88 21.91
N TYR A 48 -0.39 -3.31 20.81
CA TYR A 48 0.05 -2.94 19.48
C TYR A 48 -0.21 -1.46 19.15
N ALA A 49 -1.22 -0.83 19.76
CA ALA A 49 -1.53 0.58 19.50
C ALA A 49 -0.49 1.49 20.16
N ALA A 50 -0.12 1.22 21.41
CA ALA A 50 0.99 1.91 22.06
C ALA A 50 2.32 1.66 21.33
N ALA A 51 2.57 0.42 20.88
CA ALA A 51 3.77 0.10 20.12
C ALA A 51 3.89 0.94 18.83
N VAL A 52 2.79 1.07 18.07
CA VAL A 52 2.74 1.92 16.86
C VAL A 52 3.09 3.37 17.21
N ARG A 53 2.49 3.95 18.25
CA ARG A 53 2.79 5.34 18.68
C ARG A 53 4.27 5.53 19.01
N CYS A 54 4.88 4.59 19.72
CA CYS A 54 6.31 4.63 20.05
C CYS A 54 7.19 4.50 18.80
N TYR A 55 6.82 3.65 17.84
CA TYR A 55 7.54 3.49 16.58
C TYR A 55 7.42 4.72 15.68
N GLU A 56 6.23 5.31 15.55
CA GLU A 56 6.03 6.59 14.85
C GLU A 56 6.85 7.71 15.52
N ARG A 57 6.91 7.72 16.85
CA ARG A 57 7.78 8.65 17.59
C ARG A 57 9.26 8.43 17.30
N ALA A 58 9.69 7.17 17.20
CA ALA A 58 11.07 6.85 16.82
C ALA A 58 11.40 7.46 15.44
N LEU A 59 10.52 7.25 14.45
CA LEU A 59 10.69 7.81 13.11
C LEU A 59 10.70 9.34 13.13
N PHE A 60 9.83 9.97 13.91
CA PHE A 60 9.82 11.42 14.08
C PHE A 60 11.19 11.95 14.50
N HIS A 61 11.89 11.31 15.44
CA HIS A 61 13.21 11.80 15.84
C HIS A 61 14.26 11.69 14.72
N VAL A 62 14.18 10.70 13.83
CA VAL A 62 15.15 10.47 12.74
C VAL A 62 14.61 10.79 11.34
N GLU A 63 13.58 11.62 11.27
CA GLU A 63 13.04 12.14 10.01
C GLU A 63 13.86 13.36 9.55
N PHE A 64 14.37 13.30 8.33
CA PHE A 64 15.11 14.38 7.69
C PHE A 64 14.43 14.69 6.36
N ASP A 65 14.38 15.96 5.98
CA ASP A 65 13.92 16.35 4.64
C ASP A 65 14.89 15.81 3.58
N GLU A 66 14.41 15.72 2.34
CA GLU A 66 15.17 15.16 1.22
C GLU A 66 16.48 15.91 0.96
N GLY A 67 16.51 17.23 1.17
CA GLY A 67 17.70 18.05 1.00
C GLY A 67 18.78 17.68 2.01
N THR A 68 18.42 17.69 3.31
CA THR A 68 19.32 17.27 4.39
C THR A 68 19.78 15.83 4.20
N TRP A 69 18.87 14.92 3.85
CA TRP A 69 19.19 13.51 3.64
C TRP A 69 20.18 13.31 2.48
N ALA A 70 19.99 14.00 1.35
CA ALA A 70 20.78 13.81 0.14
C ALA A 70 22.12 14.56 0.16
N PHE A 71 22.18 15.76 0.75
CA PHE A 71 23.32 16.67 0.60
C PHE A 71 24.10 16.93 1.89
N GLU A 72 23.46 16.86 3.07
CA GLU A 72 24.14 17.19 4.34
C GLU A 72 24.61 15.94 5.11
N LEU A 73 23.80 14.88 5.13
CA LEU A 73 24.14 13.64 5.82
C LEU A 73 25.18 12.82 5.03
N LEU A 74 26.35 12.64 5.63
CA LEU A 74 27.32 11.63 5.21
C LEU A 74 26.75 10.21 5.38
N ASP A 75 27.33 9.25 4.66
CA ASP A 75 26.91 7.84 4.69
C ASP A 75 26.88 7.26 6.11
N LYS A 76 27.89 7.56 6.94
CA LYS A 76 27.91 7.15 8.35
C LYS A 76 26.69 7.61 9.16
N HIS A 77 26.13 8.78 8.85
CA HIS A 77 24.95 9.31 9.51
C HIS A 77 23.69 8.59 9.01
N ARG A 78 23.60 8.36 7.70
CA ARG A 78 22.51 7.58 7.09
C ARG A 78 22.49 6.17 7.64
N ASP A 79 23.65 5.54 7.80
CA ASP A 79 23.79 4.22 8.41
C ASP A 79 23.31 4.22 9.86
N ALA A 80 23.74 5.19 10.68
CA ALA A 80 23.29 5.32 12.06
C ALA A 80 21.76 5.51 12.18
N VAL A 81 21.16 6.28 11.26
CA VAL A 81 19.70 6.44 11.18
C VAL A 81 19.03 5.14 10.72
N ASN A 82 19.60 4.44 9.74
CA ASN A 82 19.04 3.20 9.18
C ASN A 82 19.10 2.02 10.15
N VAL A 83 20.06 2.00 11.07
CA VAL A 83 20.11 1.06 12.23
C VAL A 83 18.83 1.15 13.07
N VAL A 84 18.20 2.34 13.14
CA VAL A 84 16.92 2.53 13.84
C VAL A 84 15.74 2.34 12.89
N ARG A 85 15.76 2.96 11.70
CA ARG A 85 14.61 2.94 10.77
C ARG A 85 14.24 1.54 10.31
N LEU A 86 15.21 0.71 9.94
CA LEU A 86 14.95 -0.64 9.42
C LEU A 86 14.14 -1.50 10.41
N PRO A 87 14.58 -1.71 11.67
CA PRO A 87 13.78 -2.48 12.62
C PRO A 87 12.45 -1.81 12.97
N VAL A 88 12.39 -0.47 12.99
CA VAL A 88 11.13 0.25 13.25
C VAL A 88 10.09 -0.01 12.15
N TYR A 89 10.46 0.11 10.87
CA TYR A 89 9.55 -0.20 9.75
C TYR A 89 9.12 -1.66 9.76
N LEU A 90 10.05 -2.57 10.03
CA LEU A 90 9.76 -3.99 10.18
C LEU A 90 8.74 -4.24 11.32
N ASN A 91 8.90 -3.59 12.46
CA ASN A 91 8.00 -3.78 13.59
C ASN A 91 6.64 -3.12 13.39
N LEU A 92 6.57 -1.95 12.76
CA LEU A 92 5.31 -1.32 12.33
C LEU A 92 4.54 -2.24 11.38
N ALA A 93 5.20 -2.80 10.37
CA ALA A 93 4.60 -3.77 9.47
C ALA A 93 4.08 -5.01 10.22
N ALA A 94 4.77 -5.44 11.28
CA ALA A 94 4.28 -6.54 12.13
C ALA A 94 3.05 -6.14 12.97
N CYS A 95 3.02 -4.92 13.51
CA CYS A 95 1.87 -4.40 14.26
C CYS A 95 0.62 -4.29 13.37
N TYR A 96 0.75 -3.78 12.14
CA TYR A 96 -0.37 -3.67 11.19
C TYR A 96 -0.76 -5.00 10.52
N LEU A 97 0.01 -6.07 10.71
CA LEU A 97 -0.42 -7.43 10.36
C LEU A 97 -1.20 -8.12 11.49
N HIS A 98 -1.19 -7.54 12.69
CA HIS A 98 -1.94 -8.11 13.81
C HIS A 98 -3.44 -7.90 13.63
N GLU A 99 -4.26 -8.88 14.03
CA GLU A 99 -5.70 -8.89 13.79
C GLU A 99 -6.42 -7.63 14.30
N THR A 100 -5.96 -7.06 15.40
CA THR A 100 -6.56 -5.86 16.02
C THR A 100 -6.32 -4.57 15.24
N LEU A 101 -5.26 -4.49 14.42
CA LEU A 101 -4.84 -3.29 13.68
C LEU A 101 -4.63 -3.60 12.19
N LEU A 102 -5.28 -4.64 11.67
CA LEU A 102 -5.00 -5.16 10.34
C LEU A 102 -5.22 -4.08 9.26
N ASP A 103 -4.12 -3.63 8.66
CA ASP A 103 -4.11 -2.64 7.58
C ASP A 103 -3.06 -3.05 6.53
N PRO A 104 -3.45 -3.83 5.50
CA PRO A 104 -2.52 -4.30 4.49
C PRO A 104 -1.81 -3.17 3.73
N ALA A 105 -2.44 -2.00 3.56
CA ALA A 105 -1.85 -0.88 2.84
C ALA A 105 -0.64 -0.31 3.60
N LYS A 106 -0.78 -0.11 4.92
CA LYS A 106 0.33 0.31 5.79
C LYS A 106 1.44 -0.73 5.88
N VAL A 107 1.08 -2.01 5.87
CA VAL A 107 2.08 -3.09 5.82
C VAL A 107 2.91 -3.00 4.55
N HIS A 108 2.28 -2.78 3.39
CA HIS A 108 2.99 -2.60 2.14
C HIS A 108 3.94 -1.39 2.17
N GLU A 109 3.44 -0.24 2.63
CA GLU A 109 4.24 0.99 2.74
C GLU A 109 5.49 0.78 3.60
N HIS A 110 5.34 0.28 4.83
CA HIS A 110 6.48 0.08 5.71
C HIS A 110 7.42 -1.03 5.24
N CYS A 111 6.89 -2.08 4.59
CA CYS A 111 7.76 -3.08 3.98
C CYS A 111 8.58 -2.50 2.82
N ASP A 112 8.02 -1.59 2.03
CA ASP A 112 8.73 -0.94 0.92
C ASP A 112 9.81 0.02 1.43
N LEU A 113 9.52 0.76 2.49
CA LEU A 113 10.52 1.58 3.19
C LEU A 113 11.64 0.72 3.79
N ALA A 114 11.32 -0.44 4.36
CA ALA A 114 12.31 -1.38 4.87
C ALA A 114 13.17 -1.98 3.73
N LEU A 115 12.55 -2.33 2.60
CA LEU A 115 13.25 -2.89 1.43
C LEU A 115 14.09 -1.85 0.68
N ALA A 116 13.76 -0.56 0.81
CA ALA A 116 14.61 0.52 0.32
C ALA A 116 15.92 0.64 1.12
N ILE A 117 15.92 0.22 2.40
CA ILE A 117 17.12 0.17 3.25
C ILE A 117 17.86 -1.16 3.05
N ASP A 118 17.13 -2.28 3.10
CA ASP A 118 17.66 -3.64 2.93
C ASP A 118 16.77 -4.42 1.96
N ALA A 119 17.16 -4.45 0.69
CA ALA A 119 16.42 -5.08 -0.38
C ALA A 119 16.24 -6.59 -0.19
N ASP A 120 17.09 -7.24 0.61
CA ASP A 120 17.08 -8.68 0.87
C ASP A 120 16.57 -9.02 2.28
N SER A 121 15.89 -8.06 2.92
CA SER A 121 15.24 -8.29 4.20
C SER A 121 14.12 -9.32 4.10
N VAL A 122 14.42 -10.56 4.49
CA VAL A 122 13.46 -11.69 4.44
C VAL A 122 12.20 -11.40 5.27
N LYS A 123 12.35 -10.69 6.41
CA LYS A 123 11.22 -10.29 7.26
C LYS A 123 10.27 -9.31 6.54
N ALA A 124 10.81 -8.34 5.80
CA ALA A 124 10.00 -7.41 5.02
C ALA A 124 9.30 -8.13 3.87
N LEU A 125 10.03 -8.96 3.11
CA LEU A 125 9.46 -9.74 2.00
C LEU A 125 8.33 -10.67 2.47
N TYR A 126 8.55 -11.37 3.59
CA TYR A 126 7.53 -12.26 4.15
C TYR A 126 6.27 -11.53 4.56
N ARG A 127 6.40 -10.42 5.31
CA ARG A 127 5.27 -9.59 5.77
C ARG A 127 4.53 -8.93 4.61
N LYS A 128 5.26 -8.43 3.61
CA LYS A 128 4.67 -7.89 2.36
C LYS A 128 3.88 -8.98 1.61
N GLY A 129 4.38 -10.21 1.58
CA GLY A 129 3.67 -11.37 1.03
C GLY A 129 2.38 -11.70 1.78
N GLN A 130 2.39 -11.62 3.11
CA GLN A 130 1.18 -11.79 3.93
C GLN A 130 0.14 -10.70 3.64
N ALA A 131 0.55 -9.43 3.51
CA ALA A 131 -0.35 -8.33 3.17
C ALA A 131 -1.03 -8.54 1.81
N PHE A 132 -0.29 -8.99 0.78
CA PHE A 132 -0.88 -9.36 -0.51
C PHE A 132 -1.91 -10.50 -0.39
N LEU A 133 -1.62 -11.51 0.45
CA LEU A 133 -2.55 -12.61 0.71
C LEU A 133 -3.85 -12.16 1.39
N HIS A 134 -3.78 -11.15 2.27
CA HIS A 134 -4.94 -10.50 2.87
C HIS A 134 -5.77 -9.71 1.84
N ASN A 135 -5.10 -9.06 0.88
CA ASN A 135 -5.75 -8.34 -0.23
C ASN A 135 -6.25 -9.25 -1.36
N ASN A 136 -6.19 -10.58 -1.19
CA ASN A 136 -6.50 -11.59 -2.21
C ASN A 136 -5.65 -11.50 -3.50
N ASP A 137 -4.55 -10.75 -3.48
CA ASP A 137 -3.57 -10.71 -4.56
C ASP A 137 -2.55 -11.85 -4.40
N SER A 138 -2.97 -13.05 -4.80
CA SER A 138 -2.12 -14.24 -4.72
C SER A 138 -0.93 -14.20 -5.69
N ASP A 139 -1.04 -13.46 -6.80
CA ASP A 139 0.02 -13.33 -7.80
C ASP A 139 1.15 -12.41 -7.32
N GLY A 140 0.79 -11.26 -6.73
CA GLY A 140 1.72 -10.35 -6.07
C GLY A 140 2.42 -11.05 -4.89
N ALA A 141 1.67 -11.75 -4.05
CA ALA A 141 2.20 -12.52 -2.93
C ALA A 141 3.25 -13.56 -3.38
N ALA A 142 2.93 -14.36 -4.41
CA ALA A 142 3.81 -15.41 -4.90
C ALA A 142 5.16 -14.86 -5.39
N LYS A 143 5.17 -13.70 -6.06
CA LYS A 143 6.41 -13.06 -6.54
C LYS A 143 7.32 -12.64 -5.39
N VAL A 144 6.77 -11.96 -4.39
CA VAL A 144 7.55 -11.47 -3.24
C VAL A 144 8.02 -12.62 -2.37
N LEU A 145 7.15 -13.60 -2.07
CA LEU A 145 7.49 -14.77 -1.27
C LEU A 145 8.47 -15.70 -1.99
N ALA A 146 8.49 -15.74 -3.32
CA ALA A 146 9.50 -16.47 -4.06
C ALA A 146 10.89 -15.86 -3.87
N LYS A 147 11.00 -14.52 -3.80
CA LYS A 147 12.27 -13.86 -3.43
C LYS A 147 12.68 -14.25 -2.00
N ALA A 148 11.75 -14.20 -1.06
CA ALA A 148 12.02 -14.59 0.34
C ALA A 148 12.50 -16.06 0.45
N ALA A 149 11.89 -16.98 -0.30
CA ALA A 149 12.25 -18.39 -0.31
C ALA A 149 13.62 -18.67 -0.96
N ARG A 150 14.07 -17.84 -1.91
CA ARG A 150 15.42 -17.95 -2.46
C ARG A 150 16.48 -17.58 -1.42
N LEU A 151 16.19 -16.60 -0.57
CA LEU A 151 17.08 -16.16 0.50
C LEU A 151 17.07 -17.13 1.70
N GLN A 152 15.90 -17.68 2.05
CA GLN A 152 15.74 -18.66 3.14
C GLN A 152 14.88 -19.85 2.70
N PRO A 153 15.46 -20.84 1.99
CA PRO A 153 14.70 -21.96 1.43
C PRO A 153 14.16 -22.94 2.49
N ASN A 154 14.78 -22.98 3.66
CA ASN A 154 14.42 -23.90 4.75
C ASN A 154 13.32 -23.37 5.67
N ASP A 155 12.92 -22.09 5.52
CA ASP A 155 11.90 -21.49 6.36
C ASP A 155 10.53 -22.14 6.11
N LYS A 156 9.93 -22.69 7.17
CA LYS A 156 8.63 -23.38 7.10
C LYS A 156 7.49 -22.40 6.83
N ALA A 157 7.53 -21.20 7.40
CA ALA A 157 6.48 -20.20 7.29
C ALA A 157 6.41 -19.63 5.86
N ILE A 158 7.56 -19.38 5.23
CA ILE A 158 7.63 -18.91 3.83
C ILE A 158 7.09 -19.99 2.88
N ARG A 159 7.49 -21.25 3.07
CA ARG A 159 6.99 -22.36 2.24
C ARG A 159 5.49 -22.59 2.39
N ALA A 160 4.97 -22.47 3.61
CA ALA A 160 3.53 -22.56 3.86
C ALA A 160 2.77 -21.42 3.16
N ALA A 161 3.25 -20.17 3.26
CA ALA A 161 2.65 -19.04 2.56
C ALA A 161 2.69 -19.20 1.03
N LEU A 162 3.78 -19.72 0.46
CA LEU A 162 3.87 -20.04 -0.96
C LEU A 162 2.88 -21.14 -1.39
N ALA A 163 2.70 -22.17 -0.56
CA ALA A 163 1.70 -23.21 -0.84
C ALA A 163 0.29 -22.61 -0.86
N GLN A 164 -0.03 -21.75 0.10
CA GLN A 164 -1.31 -21.02 0.15
C GLN A 164 -1.52 -20.14 -1.09
N CYS A 165 -0.48 -19.45 -1.58
CA CYS A 165 -0.57 -18.68 -2.83
C CYS A 165 -0.95 -19.58 -4.01
N LYS A 166 -0.28 -20.73 -4.15
CA LYS A 166 -0.54 -21.67 -5.26
C LYS A 166 -1.95 -22.24 -5.21
N GLU A 167 -2.44 -22.57 -4.02
CA GLU A 167 -3.81 -23.03 -3.82
C GLU A 167 -4.84 -21.98 -4.24
N LYS A 168 -4.69 -20.73 -3.77
CA LYS A 168 -5.55 -19.61 -4.18
C LYS A 168 -5.51 -19.36 -5.68
N GLN A 169 -4.33 -19.40 -6.31
CA GLN A 169 -4.17 -19.25 -7.76
C GLN A 169 -4.85 -20.39 -8.53
N ALA A 170 -4.72 -21.63 -8.07
CA ALA A 170 -5.37 -22.78 -8.70
C ALA A 170 -6.90 -22.67 -8.62
N LEU A 171 -7.42 -22.25 -7.46
CA LEU A 171 -8.84 -22.01 -7.27
C LEU A 171 -9.36 -20.89 -8.19
N ALA A 172 -8.64 -19.77 -8.27
CA ALA A 172 -8.99 -18.66 -9.16
C ALA A 172 -9.02 -19.12 -10.64
N ARG A 173 -8.00 -19.87 -11.08
CA ARG A 173 -7.96 -20.43 -12.45
C ARG A 173 -9.10 -21.39 -12.75
N ASP A 174 -9.50 -22.23 -11.78
CA ASP A 174 -10.62 -23.14 -11.95
C ASP A 174 -11.96 -22.38 -12.04
N GLN A 175 -12.13 -21.34 -11.23
CA GLN A 175 -13.27 -20.42 -11.32
C GLN A 175 -13.31 -19.69 -12.67
N ASP A 176 -12.15 -19.23 -13.14
CA ASP A 176 -12.01 -18.58 -14.46
C ASP A 176 -12.31 -19.54 -15.60
N LYS A 177 -11.85 -20.79 -15.50
CA LYS A 177 -12.18 -21.82 -16.49
C LYS A 177 -13.68 -22.09 -16.54
N LYS A 178 -14.36 -22.15 -15.38
CA LYS A 178 -15.80 -22.40 -15.31
C LYS A 178 -16.62 -21.23 -15.85
N ARG A 179 -16.30 -19.99 -15.48
CA ARG A 179 -17.09 -18.82 -15.87
C ARG A 179 -16.84 -18.37 -17.32
N TRP A 180 -15.65 -18.59 -17.88
CA TRP A 180 -15.31 -18.18 -19.25
C TRP A 180 -15.32 -19.34 -20.25
N GLY A 181 -15.11 -20.58 -19.80
CA GLY A 181 -15.04 -21.75 -20.68
C GLY A 181 -16.33 -22.03 -21.45
N GLY A 182 -17.50 -21.77 -20.86
CA GLY A 182 -18.78 -21.89 -21.56
C GLY A 182 -19.10 -20.70 -22.47
N HIS A 183 -18.70 -19.49 -22.07
CA HIS A 183 -19.02 -18.26 -22.80
C HIS A 183 -18.21 -18.11 -24.09
N LEU A 184 -16.93 -18.51 -24.07
CA LEU A 184 -16.06 -18.48 -25.26
C LEU A 184 -16.45 -19.53 -26.31
N LEU A 185 -16.99 -20.68 -25.89
CA LEU A 185 -17.54 -21.68 -26.80
C LEU A 185 -18.88 -21.22 -27.39
N ALA A 186 -19.75 -20.61 -26.59
CA ALA A 186 -21.02 -20.06 -27.07
C ALA A 186 -20.86 -18.93 -28.11
N ALA A 187 -19.79 -18.12 -28.01
CA ALA A 187 -19.47 -17.09 -29.01
C ALA A 187 -19.07 -17.67 -30.38
N LYS A 188 -18.64 -18.94 -30.44
CA LYS A 188 -18.28 -19.64 -31.68
C LYS A 188 -19.49 -20.19 -32.42
N ASP A 189 -20.61 -20.35 -31.70
CA ASP A 189 -21.90 -20.79 -32.23
C ASP A 189 -22.80 -19.62 -32.65
N VAL A 190 -22.29 -18.37 -32.62
CA VAL A 190 -22.94 -17.26 -33.30
C VAL A 190 -22.72 -17.49 -34.80
N PRO A 191 -23.75 -17.86 -35.58
CA PRO A 191 -23.61 -17.94 -37.03
C PRO A 191 -23.08 -16.59 -37.53
N PRO A 192 -22.21 -16.55 -38.57
CA PRO A 192 -21.80 -15.29 -39.16
C PRO A 192 -23.08 -14.51 -39.43
N ALA A 193 -23.17 -13.29 -38.88
CA ALA A 193 -24.35 -12.46 -38.98
C ALA A 193 -24.85 -12.55 -40.42
N ALA A 194 -25.95 -13.27 -40.62
CA ALA A 194 -26.58 -13.32 -41.93
C ALA A 194 -26.80 -11.87 -42.31
N ASP A 195 -26.41 -11.49 -43.52
CA ASP A 195 -26.64 -10.18 -44.11
C ASP A 195 -28.15 -9.88 -44.11
N THR A 196 -28.72 -9.55 -42.96
CA THR A 196 -30.00 -8.88 -42.86
C THR A 196 -29.69 -7.41 -43.01
N ALA A 197 -29.38 -7.05 -44.26
CA ALA A 197 -29.61 -5.71 -44.73
C ALA A 197 -30.97 -5.25 -44.17
N PRO A 198 -31.05 -4.13 -43.44
CA PRO A 198 -32.34 -3.63 -43.01
C PRO A 198 -33.20 -3.46 -44.28
N PRO A 199 -34.48 -3.89 -44.28
CA PRO A 199 -35.34 -3.61 -45.41
C PRO A 199 -35.30 -2.10 -45.61
N ALA A 200 -34.92 -1.66 -46.83
CA ALA A 200 -34.76 -0.26 -47.16
C ALA A 200 -36.05 0.50 -46.77
N ALA A 201 -36.02 1.11 -45.59
CA ALA A 201 -37.08 1.97 -45.11
C ALA A 201 -36.95 3.25 -45.93
N ALA A 202 -37.57 3.26 -47.11
CA ALA A 202 -37.83 4.45 -47.87
C ALA A 202 -38.74 5.34 -47.03
N TRP A 203 -38.13 6.21 -46.22
CA TRP A 203 -38.86 7.22 -45.48
C TRP A 203 -39.52 8.15 -46.51
N PRO A 204 -40.84 8.39 -46.41
CA PRO A 204 -41.50 9.21 -47.40
C PRO A 204 -40.97 10.64 -47.31
N LEU A 205 -40.66 11.25 -48.45
CA LEU A 205 -39.91 12.53 -48.57
C LEU A 205 -40.53 13.70 -47.78
N TRP A 206 -41.82 13.62 -47.44
CA TRP A 206 -42.51 14.61 -46.60
C TRP A 206 -42.05 14.60 -45.13
N MET A 207 -41.45 13.51 -44.63
CA MET A 207 -40.88 13.44 -43.27
C MET A 207 -39.46 14.03 -43.16
N LEU A 208 -38.80 14.37 -44.28
CA LEU A 208 -37.50 15.05 -44.30
C LEU A 208 -37.62 16.57 -44.55
N LEU A 209 -38.84 17.10 -44.67
CA LEU A 209 -39.11 18.50 -45.04
C LEU A 209 -39.30 19.52 -43.88
N PRO A 210 -39.38 19.18 -42.58
CA PRO A 210 -39.37 20.22 -41.53
C PRO A 210 -37.97 20.81 -41.25
N SER A 211 -36.89 20.10 -41.62
CA SER A 211 -35.52 20.47 -41.23
C SER A 211 -34.89 21.55 -42.11
N LEU A 212 -35.39 21.78 -43.33
CA LEU A 212 -34.80 22.77 -44.23
C LEU A 212 -35.28 24.20 -43.92
N VAL A 213 -36.51 24.36 -43.41
CA VAL A 213 -37.08 25.68 -43.05
C VAL A 213 -36.34 26.28 -41.85
N VAL A 214 -35.93 25.44 -40.89
CA VAL A 214 -35.19 25.89 -39.70
C VAL A 214 -33.76 26.34 -40.05
N LEU A 215 -33.12 25.69 -41.04
CA LEU A 215 -31.76 26.05 -41.44
C LEU A 215 -31.70 27.36 -42.25
N VAL A 216 -32.67 27.61 -43.12
CA VAL A 216 -32.74 28.86 -43.92
C VAL A 216 -33.07 30.07 -43.05
N ALA A 217 -33.94 29.92 -42.04
CA ALA A 217 -34.26 31.00 -41.09
C ALA A 217 -33.04 31.42 -40.24
N ALA A 218 -32.22 30.45 -39.79
CA ALA A 218 -31.01 30.73 -39.01
C ALA A 218 -29.94 31.46 -39.82
N VAL A 219 -29.75 31.11 -41.09
CA VAL A 219 -28.78 31.78 -41.98
C VAL A 219 -29.23 33.21 -42.32
N LEU A 220 -30.52 33.42 -42.57
CA LEU A 220 -31.04 34.78 -42.85
C LEU A 220 -30.97 35.70 -41.62
N TYR A 221 -31.20 35.19 -40.41
CA TYR A 221 -31.05 35.99 -39.18
C TYR A 221 -29.59 36.39 -38.93
N ALA A 222 -28.63 35.49 -39.19
CA ALA A 222 -27.21 35.78 -39.03
C ALA A 222 -26.67 36.82 -40.04
N VAL A 223 -27.24 36.87 -41.26
CA VAL A 223 -26.85 37.85 -42.28
C VAL A 223 -27.48 39.24 -42.03
N TYR A 224 -28.64 39.32 -41.36
CA TYR A 224 -29.28 40.61 -41.06
C TYR A 224 -28.80 41.25 -39.73
N ALA A 225 -28.03 40.52 -38.92
CA ALA A 225 -27.49 40.98 -37.64
C ALA A 225 -26.03 41.46 -37.71
N TYR A 226 -25.51 41.73 -38.92
CA TYR A 226 -24.20 42.34 -39.18
C TYR A 226 -24.29 43.47 -40.20
#